data_AF-A0A7Y3HV67-F1
#
_entry.id   AF-A0A7Y3HV67-F1
#
_cell.length_a   1.000
_cell.length_b   1.000
_cell.length_c   1.000
_cell.angle_alpha   90.00
_cell.angle_beta   90.00
_cell.angle_gamma   90.00
#
_symmetry.space_group_name_H-M   'P 1'
#
loop_
_entity.id
_entity.type
_entity.pdbx_description
1 polymer ?
#
loop_
_entity_poly.entity_id
_entity_poly.type
_entity_poly.pdbx_seq_one_letter_code
_entity_poly.pdbx_strand_id
1 'polypeptide(L)'
;MRLHIFGVLFFSLTILCSQEKYPKDVFSPPLDIPLVLAGTFGELRSNHFHSGIDIKTQRRQGLPVYAIGNGTVTRIKVSLWGYGKALYVAHPNGFT
;
A
#
# COMPACT_ATOMS: atom_id res chain seq x y z
N MET A 1 -15.03 43.78 15.13
CA MET A 1 -14.30 42.61 15.69
C MET A 1 -14.84 41.26 15.20
N ARG A 2 -16.16 41.01 15.21
CA ARG A 2 -16.75 39.73 14.74
C ARG A 2 -16.53 39.41 13.25
N LEU A 3 -16.50 40.42 12.36
CA LEU A 3 -16.34 40.22 10.91
C LEU A 3 -14.91 39.83 10.51
N HIS A 4 -13.89 40.35 11.21
CA HIS A 4 -12.48 39.99 10.97
C HIS A 4 -12.16 38.56 11.43
N ILE A 5 -12.81 38.09 12.50
CA ILE A 5 -12.65 36.70 12.97
C ILE A 5 -13.20 35.72 11.91
N PHE A 6 -14.35 36.02 11.31
CA PHE A 6 -14.90 35.22 10.20
C PHE A 6 -13.99 35.21 8.97
N GLY A 7 -13.40 36.37 8.62
CA GLY A 7 -12.44 36.46 7.51
C GLY A 7 -11.15 35.66 7.75
N VAL A 8 -10.61 35.68 8.98
CA VAL A 8 -9.42 34.91 9.36
C VAL A 8 -9.72 33.41 9.37
N LEU A 9 -10.89 32.99 9.88
CA LEU A 9 -11.31 31.59 9.84
C LEU A 9 -11.48 31.09 8.40
N PHE A 10 -12.11 31.88 7.52
CA PHE A 10 -12.28 31.54 6.11
C PHE A 10 -10.93 31.44 5.37
N PHE A 11 -9.98 32.33 5.65
CA PHE A 11 -8.63 32.29 5.06
C PHE A 11 -7.78 31.12 5.59
N SER A 12 -8.07 30.60 6.79
CA SER A 12 -7.36 29.43 7.33
C SER A 12 -7.79 28.10 6.69
N LEU A 13 -9.02 28.02 6.14
CA LEU A 13 -9.51 26.82 5.46
C LEU A 13 -8.89 26.59 4.07
N THR A 14 -8.36 27.63 3.42
CA THR A 14 -7.76 27.50 2.07
C THR A 14 -6.33 26.93 2.10
N ILE A 15 -5.71 26.82 3.28
CA ILE A 15 -4.37 26.26 3.49
C ILE A 15 -4.42 24.75 3.77
N LEU A 16 -5.62 24.14 3.80
CA LEU A 16 -5.81 22.71 4.05
C LEU A 16 -5.55 21.83 2.82
N CYS A 17 -4.36 21.91 2.22
CA CYS A 17 -3.86 20.87 1.31
C CYS A 17 -3.11 19.81 2.11
N SER A 18 -3.83 18.85 2.69
CA SER A 18 -3.24 17.78 3.51
C SER A 18 -3.11 16.43 2.80
N GLN A 19 -3.66 16.29 1.59
CA GLN A 19 -3.59 15.02 0.85
C GLN A 19 -2.53 15.09 -0.24
N GLU A 20 -1.36 14.54 0.06
CA GLU A 20 -0.38 14.19 -0.96
C GLU A 20 -1.02 13.24 -1.98
N LYS A 21 -0.86 13.55 -3.26
CA LYS A 21 -1.37 12.67 -4.33
C LYS A 21 -0.52 11.41 -4.35
N TYR A 22 -1.14 10.25 -4.15
CA TYR A 22 -0.43 8.98 -4.29
C TYR A 22 -0.06 8.74 -5.78
N PRO A 23 1.10 8.13 -6.05
CA PRO A 23 1.54 7.85 -7.41
C PRO A 23 0.64 6.77 -8.06
N LYS A 24 0.07 7.08 -9.23
CA LYS A 24 -0.83 6.17 -9.95
C LYS A 24 -0.13 5.27 -10.97
N ASP A 25 1.00 5.72 -11.51
CA ASP A 25 1.66 5.06 -12.66
C ASP A 25 3.09 4.59 -12.35
N VAL A 26 3.43 4.45 -11.07
CA VAL A 26 4.79 4.05 -10.64
C VAL A 26 4.90 2.56 -10.38
N PHE A 27 3.77 1.88 -10.17
CA PHE A 27 3.74 0.47 -9.79
C PHE A 27 2.99 -0.40 -10.80
N SER A 28 3.46 -1.63 -10.96
CA SER A 28 2.89 -2.66 -11.83
C SER A 28 2.37 -3.84 -11.02
N PRO A 29 1.44 -4.64 -11.57
CA PRO A 29 1.00 -5.90 -10.97
C PRO A 29 2.16 -6.83 -10.61
N PRO A 30 2.16 -7.48 -9.43
CA PRO A 30 3.22 -8.41 -9.04
C PRO A 30 3.11 -9.79 -9.70
N LEU A 31 2.02 -10.06 -10.42
CA LEU A 31 1.80 -11.32 -11.16
C LEU A 31 1.34 -11.02 -12.58
N ASP A 32 1.80 -11.84 -13.52
CA ASP A 32 1.37 -11.81 -14.93
C ASP A 32 0.13 -12.71 -15.18
N ILE A 33 -0.92 -12.46 -14.39
CA ILE A 33 -2.25 -13.09 -14.52
C ILE A 33 -3.33 -12.06 -14.14
N PRO A 34 -4.60 -12.26 -14.51
CA PRO A 34 -5.69 -11.44 -13.99
C PRO A 34 -5.71 -11.45 -12.46
N LEU A 35 -5.56 -10.26 -11.85
CA LEU A 35 -5.54 -10.12 -10.40
C LEU A 35 -6.95 -10.27 -9.84
N VAL A 36 -7.16 -11.34 -9.08
CA VAL A 36 -8.39 -11.57 -8.31
C VAL A 36 -8.02 -11.60 -6.84
N LEU A 37 -8.63 -10.72 -6.05
CA LEU A 37 -8.35 -10.65 -4.62
C LEU A 37 -9.07 -11.78 -3.86
N ALA A 38 -8.38 -12.38 -2.90
CA ALA A 38 -8.94 -13.25 -1.88
C ALA A 38 -9.21 -12.50 -0.56
N GLY A 39 -8.50 -11.39 -0.33
CA GLY A 39 -8.61 -10.53 0.84
C GLY A 39 -8.13 -9.12 0.52
N THR A 40 -8.71 -8.12 1.18
CA THR A 40 -8.44 -6.69 0.91
C THR A 40 -7.71 -6.01 2.06
N PHE A 41 -7.07 -4.88 1.78
CA PHE A 41 -6.47 -4.05 2.81
C PHE A 41 -7.55 -3.51 3.77
N GLY A 42 -7.28 -3.54 5.07
CA GLY A 42 -8.19 -3.09 6.11
C GLY A 42 -9.37 -4.03 6.37
N GLU A 43 -9.40 -5.21 5.75
CA GLU A 43 -10.43 -6.23 6.03
C GLU A 43 -10.39 -6.64 7.51
N LEU A 44 -11.54 -6.61 8.20
CA LEU A 44 -11.65 -7.03 9.59
C LEU A 44 -11.51 -8.55 9.69
N ARG A 45 -10.51 -9.00 10.45
CA ARG A 45 -10.35 -10.40 10.87
C ARG A 45 -10.70 -10.54 12.35
N SER A 46 -10.84 -11.77 12.82
CA SER A 46 -11.26 -12.07 14.20
C SER A 46 -10.43 -11.36 15.28
N ASN A 47 -9.17 -11.05 15.02
CA ASN A 47 -8.23 -10.49 16.00
C ASN A 47 -7.39 -9.30 15.50
N HIS A 48 -7.58 -8.81 14.27
CA HIS A 48 -6.84 -7.66 13.72
C HIS A 48 -7.45 -7.16 12.41
N PHE A 49 -6.97 -6.02 11.91
CA PHE A 49 -7.20 -5.59 10.53
C PHE A 49 -6.12 -6.15 9.60
N HIS A 50 -6.53 -6.61 8.43
CA HIS A 50 -5.61 -7.14 7.42
C HIS A 50 -4.73 -6.02 6.85
N SER A 51 -3.42 -6.13 7.04
CA SER A 51 -2.44 -5.09 6.66
C SER A 51 -1.97 -5.16 5.21
N GLY A 52 -2.64 -5.92 4.34
CA GLY A 52 -2.20 -6.18 2.97
C GLY A 52 -3.34 -6.63 2.05
N ILE A 53 -2.97 -7.18 0.91
CA ILE A 53 -3.91 -7.78 -0.05
C ILE A 53 -3.48 -9.21 -0.33
N ASP A 54 -4.45 -10.10 -0.52
CA ASP A 54 -4.21 -11.49 -0.90
C ASP A 54 -4.62 -11.69 -2.35
N ILE A 55 -3.71 -12.20 -3.20
CA ILE A 55 -3.96 -12.41 -4.63
C ILE A 55 -4.14 -13.92 -4.90
N LYS A 56 -5.24 -14.30 -5.55
CA LYS A 56 -5.50 -15.68 -5.96
C LYS A 56 -4.56 -16.10 -7.09
N THR A 57 -4.04 -17.31 -6.99
CA THR A 57 -3.06 -17.89 -7.95
C THR A 57 -3.70 -18.84 -8.97
N GLN A 58 -5.01 -18.73 -9.20
CA GLN A 58 -5.76 -19.64 -10.10
C GLN A 58 -5.56 -21.12 -9.76
N ARG A 59 -5.46 -21.46 -8.46
CA ARG A 59 -5.20 -22.82 -7.95
C ARG A 59 -3.85 -23.41 -8.39
N ARG A 60 -2.87 -22.56 -8.71
CA ARG A 60 -1.50 -22.96 -9.07
C ARG A 60 -0.49 -22.46 -8.04
N GLN A 61 0.67 -23.08 -7.99
CA GLN A 61 1.82 -22.67 -7.19
C GLN A 61 3.02 -22.42 -8.11
N GLY A 62 4.05 -21.74 -7.60
CA GLY A 62 5.29 -21.49 -8.35
C GLY A 62 5.16 -20.45 -9.47
N LEU A 63 4.12 -19.61 -9.44
CA LEU A 63 4.02 -18.47 -10.35
C LEU A 63 5.17 -17.48 -10.07
N PRO A 64 5.86 -16.98 -11.12
CA PRO A 64 6.83 -15.90 -10.95
C PRO A 64 6.16 -14.68 -10.32
N VAL A 65 6.82 -14.12 -9.30
CA VAL A 65 6.41 -12.87 -8.65
C VAL A 65 7.38 -11.78 -9.10
N TYR A 66 6.85 -10.75 -9.73
CA TYR A 66 7.62 -9.62 -10.21
C TYR A 66 7.63 -8.49 -9.18
N ALA A 67 8.72 -7.75 -9.09
CA ALA A 67 8.76 -6.53 -8.30
C ALA A 67 7.77 -5.52 -8.90
N ILE A 68 7.00 -4.85 -8.04
CA ILE A 68 6.00 -3.86 -8.48
C ILE A 68 6.63 -2.60 -9.07
N GLY A 69 7.93 -2.39 -8.88
CA GLY A 69 8.68 -1.27 -9.43
C GLY A 69 10.17 -1.39 -9.08
N ASN A 70 10.97 -0.44 -9.57
CA ASN A 70 12.41 -0.38 -9.25
C ASN A 70 12.61 -0.22 -7.74
N GLY A 71 13.57 -0.96 -7.18
CA GLY A 71 13.86 -0.89 -5.75
C GLY A 71 15.04 -1.75 -5.35
N THR A 72 15.38 -1.69 -4.06
CA THR A 72 16.45 -2.48 -3.45
C THR A 72 15.86 -3.44 -2.43
N VAL A 73 16.27 -4.71 -2.47
CA VAL A 73 15.93 -5.67 -1.41
C VAL A 73 16.63 -5.25 -0.13
N THR A 74 15.86 -4.82 0.87
CA THR A 74 16.39 -4.38 2.17
C THR A 74 16.34 -5.49 3.22
N ARG A 75 15.48 -6.49 3.04
CA ARG A 75 15.36 -7.62 3.95
C ARG A 75 14.80 -8.86 3.24
N ILE A 76 15.40 -10.01 3.55
CA ILE A 76 14.85 -11.34 3.23
C ILE A 76 14.54 -12.01 4.56
N LYS A 77 13.31 -12.53 4.72
CA LYS A 77 12.89 -13.24 5.93
C LYS A 77 12.33 -14.61 5.58
N VAL A 78 12.77 -15.62 6.33
CA VAL A 78 12.23 -16.98 6.29
C VAL A 78 11.82 -17.37 7.71
N SER A 79 10.56 -17.73 7.89
CA SER A 79 9.98 -18.06 9.19
C SER A 79 8.86 -19.08 9.03
N LEU A 80 8.65 -19.91 10.06
CA LEU A 80 7.47 -20.79 10.15
C LEU A 80 6.21 -20.03 10.59
N TRP A 81 6.37 -18.82 11.12
CA TRP A 81 5.29 -17.97 11.64
C TRP A 81 5.22 -16.62 10.90
N GLY A 82 4.05 -15.99 10.90
CA GLY A 82 3.80 -14.71 10.22
C GLY A 82 3.71 -14.88 8.70
N TYR A 83 4.37 -14.00 7.93
CA TYR A 83 4.32 -14.02 6.46
C TYR A 83 5.07 -15.17 5.77
N GLY A 84 5.70 -16.08 6.52
CA GLY A 84 6.44 -17.20 5.92
C GLY A 84 7.73 -16.76 5.23
N LYS A 85 7.78 -16.90 3.89
CA LYS A 85 8.87 -16.40 3.04
C LYS A 85 8.51 -15.00 2.56
N ALA A 86 9.25 -13.99 3.01
CA ALA A 86 8.95 -12.59 2.72
C ALA A 86 10.18 -11.84 2.19
N LEU A 87 9.92 -10.92 1.26
CA LEU A 87 10.87 -9.99 0.68
C LEU A 87 10.40 -8.57 0.95
N TYR A 88 11.31 -7.70 1.40
CA TYR A 88 11.03 -6.28 1.62
C TYR A 88 11.85 -5.48 0.62
N VAL A 89 11.20 -4.57 -0.11
CA VAL A 89 11.81 -3.83 -1.22
C VAL A 89 11.63 -2.35 -0.96
N ALA A 90 12.72 -1.63 -0.71
CA ALA A 90 12.65 -0.17 -0.62
C ALA A 90 12.67 0.45 -2.03
N HIS A 91 11.66 1.26 -2.32
CA HIS A 91 11.54 1.98 -3.58
C HIS A 91 12.11 3.40 -3.46
N PRO A 92 12.71 3.97 -4.54
CA PRO A 92 13.32 5.31 -4.50
C PRO A 92 12.37 6.45 -4.11
N ASN A 93 11.07 6.25 -4.27
CA ASN A 93 10.02 7.21 -3.91
C ASN A 93 9.56 7.10 -2.43
N GLY A 94 10.27 6.34 -1.60
CA GLY A 94 10.01 6.25 -0.15
C GLY A 94 9.02 5.16 0.26
N PHE A 95 8.53 4.34 -0.67
CA PHE A 95 7.63 3.22 -0.39
C PHE A 95 8.41 1.94 -0.06
N THR A 96 7.79 1.00 0.67
CA THR A 96 8.37 -0.30 1.06
C THR A 96 7.34 -1.41 1.00
#